data_AF-A0A3B0T5B3-F1
#
_entry.id   AF-A0A3B0T5B3-F1
#
_cell.length_a   1.000
_cell.length_b   1.000
_cell.length_c   1.000
_cell.angle_alpha   90.00
_cell.angle_beta   90.00
_cell.angle_gamma   90.00
#
_symmetry.space_group_name_H-M   'P 1'
#
loop_
_entity.id
_entity.type
_entity.pdbx_description
1 polymer ?
#
loop_
_entity_poly.entity_id
_entity_poly.type
_entity_poly.pdbx_seq_one_letter_code
_entity_poly.pdbx_strand_id
1 'polypeptide(L)'
;MSINSLLARLGSSEPVEPVTSLTPLIAGFDFAKYSRSTAKFDPKELELLNAKILHQTDFAAVSERLDGVDEALWNIGRKNINKLNDINELKLVVKGPLEPVITDRNFTDQAAELLPDGPWDQGTWKEWTTAVKDVTGAKGRALFMPLRQAITGMDHGPEMGSLLPLIDPEIVKARLQGKVA
;
A
#
# COMPACT_ATOMS: atom_id res chain seq x y z
N MET A 1 -7.16 -5.21 -16.86
CA MET A 1 -6.71 -4.31 -17.93
C MET A 1 -5.26 -4.48 -18.34
N SER A 2 -4.32 -4.73 -17.42
CA SER A 2 -2.89 -4.94 -17.73
C SER A 2 -2.61 -5.88 -18.90
N ILE A 3 -3.24 -7.05 -18.93
CA ILE A 3 -3.14 -7.99 -20.06
C ILE A 3 -3.57 -7.35 -21.38
N ASN A 4 -4.73 -6.67 -21.42
CA ASN A 4 -5.23 -6.02 -22.63
C ASN A 4 -4.32 -4.86 -23.07
N SER A 5 -3.86 -4.04 -22.12
CA SER A 5 -2.95 -2.92 -22.38
C SER A 5 -1.64 -3.37 -23.00
N LEU A 6 -1.06 -4.46 -22.49
CA LEU A 6 0.17 -5.04 -23.02
C LEU A 6 -0.07 -5.70 -24.39
N LEU A 7 -1.06 -6.60 -24.50
CA LEU A 7 -1.31 -7.35 -25.72
C LEU A 7 -1.76 -6.46 -26.89
N ALA A 8 -2.47 -5.35 -26.62
CA ALA A 8 -2.86 -4.38 -27.64
C ALA A 8 -1.69 -3.57 -28.24
N ARG A 9 -0.47 -3.74 -27.71
CA ARG A 9 0.75 -3.07 -28.19
C ARG A 9 1.89 -4.06 -28.46
N LEU A 10 1.67 -5.35 -28.19
CA LEU A 10 2.70 -6.37 -28.36
C LEU A 10 3.05 -6.55 -29.85
N GLY A 11 4.28 -6.19 -30.22
CA GLY A 11 4.74 -6.20 -31.62
C GLY A 11 4.49 -4.88 -32.38
N SER A 12 3.95 -3.85 -31.71
CA SER A 12 3.83 -2.48 -32.20
C SER A 12 5.05 -1.63 -31.80
N SER A 13 5.30 -0.54 -32.53
CA SER A 13 6.26 0.50 -32.13
C SER A 13 5.71 1.49 -31.09
N GLU A 14 4.42 1.41 -30.79
CA GLU A 14 3.74 2.30 -29.84
C GLU A 14 3.98 1.88 -28.38
N PRO A 15 4.07 2.86 -27.46
CA PRO A 15 4.27 2.55 -26.04
C PRO A 15 3.08 1.81 -25.43
N VAL A 16 3.38 0.94 -24.46
CA VAL A 16 2.38 0.31 -23.59
C VAL A 16 1.98 1.30 -22.50
N GLU A 17 0.72 1.75 -22.53
CA GLU A 17 0.19 2.71 -21.57
C GLU A 17 -0.67 2.04 -20.49
N PRO A 18 -0.57 2.48 -19.22
CA PRO A 18 -1.44 2.01 -18.16
C PRO A 18 -2.84 2.62 -18.35
N VAL A 19 -3.79 1.84 -18.84
CA VAL A 19 -5.19 2.28 -19.02
C VAL A 19 -6.14 1.42 -18.20
N THR A 20 -7.24 2.03 -17.74
CA THR A 20 -8.25 1.37 -16.90
C THR A 20 -9.46 0.87 -17.69
N SER A 21 -9.52 1.12 -18.99
CA SER A 21 -10.58 0.65 -19.88
C SER A 21 -10.06 0.36 -21.31
N LEU A 22 -10.88 -0.29 -22.13
CA LEU A 22 -10.53 -0.60 -23.52
C LEU A 22 -10.59 0.61 -24.47
N THR A 23 -11.35 1.65 -24.12
CA THR A 23 -11.64 2.79 -25.01
C THR A 23 -10.38 3.46 -25.57
N PRO A 24 -9.34 3.79 -24.76
CA PRO A 24 -8.12 4.40 -25.30
C PRO A 24 -7.34 3.46 -26.22
N LEU A 25 -7.37 2.14 -25.97
CA LEU A 25 -6.70 1.14 -26.80
C LEU A 25 -7.35 1.06 -28.17
N ILE A 26 -8.68 1.07 -28.23
CA ILE A 26 -9.46 1.05 -29.47
C ILE A 26 -9.17 2.31 -30.30
N ALA A 27 -9.22 3.48 -29.67
CA ALA A 27 -9.00 4.75 -30.36
C ALA A 27 -7.58 4.88 -30.94
N GLY A 28 -6.57 4.29 -30.29
CA GLY A 28 -5.17 4.35 -30.71
C GLY A 28 -4.67 3.13 -31.46
N PHE A 29 -5.54 2.19 -31.87
CA PHE A 29 -5.13 0.98 -32.58
C PHE A 29 -4.93 1.23 -34.07
N ASP A 30 -3.76 0.87 -34.60
CA ASP A 30 -3.42 1.05 -36.01
C ASP A 30 -2.53 -0.10 -36.49
N PHE A 31 -3.01 -0.86 -37.47
CA PHE A 31 -2.29 -1.98 -38.08
C PHE A 31 -0.97 -1.56 -38.75
N ALA A 32 -0.86 -0.31 -39.23
CA ALA A 32 0.34 0.18 -39.90
C ALA A 32 1.55 0.28 -38.95
N LYS A 33 1.31 0.32 -37.64
CA LYS A 33 2.35 0.44 -36.60
C LYS A 33 2.91 -0.89 -36.13
N TYR A 34 2.39 -2.02 -36.63
CA TYR A 34 2.84 -3.35 -36.25
C TYR A 34 3.99 -3.83 -37.13
N SER A 35 5.01 -4.37 -36.48
CA SER A 35 6.14 -4.98 -37.18
C SER A 35 5.84 -6.45 -37.52
N ARG A 36 6.57 -7.00 -38.51
CA ARG A 36 6.55 -8.44 -38.83
C ARG A 36 7.50 -9.26 -37.95
N SER A 37 8.24 -8.61 -37.04
CA SER A 37 9.20 -9.30 -36.18
C SER A 37 8.51 -10.09 -35.08
N THR A 38 9.18 -11.11 -34.55
CA THR A 38 8.64 -11.90 -33.43
C THR A 38 8.46 -11.01 -32.21
N ALA A 39 7.22 -10.85 -31.77
CA ALA A 39 6.94 -10.12 -30.56
C ALA A 39 7.50 -10.86 -29.34
N LYS A 40 8.05 -10.10 -28.38
CA LYS A 40 8.62 -10.64 -27.14
C LYS A 40 7.75 -10.21 -25.97
N PHE A 41 7.29 -11.18 -25.20
CA PHE A 41 6.58 -10.95 -23.96
C PHE A 41 7.57 -10.96 -22.79
N ASP A 42 7.50 -9.95 -21.93
CA ASP A 42 8.20 -9.92 -20.65
C ASP A 42 7.20 -9.92 -19.49
N PRO A 43 7.17 -10.99 -18.66
CA PRO A 43 6.34 -11.04 -17.46
C PRO A 43 6.56 -9.85 -16.50
N LYS A 44 7.79 -9.32 -16.40
CA LYS A 44 8.11 -8.20 -15.50
C LYS A 44 7.46 -6.90 -15.98
N GLU A 45 7.41 -6.69 -17.29
CA GLU A 45 6.70 -5.54 -17.86
C GLU A 45 5.20 -5.61 -17.53
N LEU A 46 4.60 -6.80 -17.61
CA LEU A 46 3.21 -7.00 -17.24
C LEU A 46 2.95 -6.70 -15.76
N GLU A 47 3.84 -7.13 -14.87
CA GLU A 47 3.73 -6.85 -13.43
C GLU A 47 3.82 -5.34 -13.13
N LEU A 48 4.82 -4.65 -13.70
CA LEU A 48 4.98 -3.21 -13.55
C LEU A 48 3.78 -2.43 -14.12
N LEU A 49 3.26 -2.86 -15.27
CA LEU A 49 2.06 -2.28 -15.88
C LEU A 49 0.83 -2.51 -14.99
N ASN A 50 0.71 -3.70 -14.39
CA ASN A 50 -0.38 -4.01 -13.49
C ASN A 50 -0.37 -3.10 -12.26
N ALA A 51 0.78 -2.92 -11.61
CA ALA A 51 0.94 -1.99 -10.51
C ALA A 51 0.49 -0.57 -10.90
N LYS A 52 1.01 -0.03 -12.03
CA LYS A 52 0.63 1.31 -12.54
C LYS A 52 -0.88 1.45 -12.76
N ILE A 53 -1.53 0.42 -13.29
CA ILE A 53 -2.99 0.43 -13.48
C ILE A 53 -3.72 0.43 -12.14
N LEU A 54 -3.31 -0.40 -11.17
CA LEU A 54 -3.94 -0.43 -9.84
C LEU A 54 -3.82 0.94 -9.13
N HIS A 55 -2.68 1.62 -9.25
CA HIS A 55 -2.43 2.93 -8.63
C HIS A 55 -3.47 4.01 -9.00
N GLN A 56 -4.07 3.89 -10.19
CA GLN A 56 -5.06 4.82 -10.74
C GLN A 56 -6.46 4.22 -10.87
N THR A 57 -6.67 2.97 -10.41
CA THR A 57 -7.98 2.30 -10.50
C THR A 57 -8.85 2.72 -9.32
N ASP A 58 -10.04 3.24 -9.62
CA ASP A 58 -11.00 3.65 -8.60
C ASP A 58 -11.61 2.46 -7.86
N PHE A 59 -12.00 2.67 -6.60
CA PHE A 59 -12.54 1.61 -5.75
C PHE A 59 -13.77 0.95 -6.39
N ALA A 60 -14.67 1.74 -7.01
CA ALA A 60 -15.86 1.23 -7.67
C ALA A 60 -15.57 0.19 -8.77
N ALA A 61 -14.40 0.23 -9.40
CA ALA A 61 -14.00 -0.72 -10.45
C ALA A 61 -13.48 -2.06 -9.89
N VAL A 62 -13.18 -2.14 -8.59
CA VAL A 62 -12.58 -3.32 -7.94
C VAL A 62 -13.36 -3.83 -6.73
N SER A 63 -14.31 -3.06 -6.20
CA SER A 63 -15.03 -3.34 -4.95
C SER A 63 -15.64 -4.74 -4.91
N GLU A 64 -16.26 -5.20 -5.99
CA GLU A 64 -16.86 -6.55 -6.08
C GLU A 64 -15.84 -7.70 -6.00
N ARG A 65 -14.56 -7.41 -6.27
CA ARG A 65 -13.46 -8.38 -6.25
C ARG A 65 -12.69 -8.34 -4.92
N LEU A 66 -13.01 -7.37 -4.07
CA LEU A 66 -12.35 -7.16 -2.79
C LEU A 66 -13.21 -7.73 -1.67
N ASP A 67 -12.55 -8.38 -0.72
CA ASP A 67 -13.19 -8.92 0.48
C ASP A 67 -12.76 -8.10 1.71
N GLY A 68 -13.71 -7.43 2.38
CA GLY A 68 -13.47 -6.67 3.61
C GLY A 68 -12.61 -5.40 3.48
N VAL A 69 -12.30 -4.98 2.24
CA VAL A 69 -11.58 -3.73 1.93
C VAL A 69 -12.58 -2.66 1.54
N ASP A 70 -12.58 -1.56 2.30
CA ASP A 70 -13.37 -0.37 1.99
C ASP A 70 -12.57 0.61 1.11
N GLU A 71 -13.25 1.67 0.66
CA GLU A 71 -12.65 2.69 -0.21
C GLU A 71 -11.48 3.42 0.45
N ALA A 72 -11.53 3.66 1.75
CA ALA A 72 -10.46 4.35 2.48
C ALA A 72 -9.18 3.50 2.46
N LEU A 73 -9.30 2.21 2.81
CA LEU A 73 -8.18 1.26 2.76
C LEU A 73 -7.65 1.09 1.33
N TRP A 74 -8.53 1.00 0.32
CA TRP A 74 -8.12 0.92 -1.07
C TRP A 74 -7.31 2.14 -1.51
N ASN A 75 -7.76 3.35 -1.21
CA ASN A 75 -7.11 4.58 -1.66
C ASN A 75 -5.72 4.78 -1.03
N ILE A 76 -5.52 4.30 0.19
CA ILE A 76 -4.22 4.31 0.89
C ILE A 76 -3.30 3.19 0.37
N GLY A 77 -3.86 2.00 0.13
CA GLY A 77 -3.10 0.80 -0.23
C GLY A 77 -2.75 0.67 -1.70
N ARG A 78 -3.60 1.14 -2.63
CA ARG A 78 -3.49 0.84 -4.07
C ARG A 78 -2.17 1.26 -4.73
N LYS A 79 -1.44 2.22 -4.14
CA LYS A 79 -0.13 2.68 -4.61
C LYS A 79 1.05 1.82 -4.12
N ASN A 80 0.78 0.84 -3.27
CA ASN A 80 1.78 -0.01 -2.61
C ASN A 80 1.62 -1.49 -2.98
N ILE A 81 0.80 -1.81 -3.99
CA ILE A 81 0.47 -3.18 -4.39
C ILE A 81 0.83 -3.45 -5.84
N ASN A 82 1.27 -4.67 -6.14
CA ASN A 82 1.58 -5.10 -7.51
C ASN A 82 0.44 -5.89 -8.11
N LYS A 83 -0.29 -6.66 -7.30
CA LYS A 83 -1.47 -7.44 -7.64
C LYS A 83 -2.63 -7.03 -6.74
N LEU A 84 -3.86 -7.27 -7.21
CA LEU A 84 -5.05 -6.90 -6.45
C LEU A 84 -5.07 -7.56 -5.07
N ASN A 85 -4.63 -8.81 -4.97
CA ASN A 85 -4.65 -9.58 -3.72
C ASN A 85 -3.64 -9.10 -2.67
N ASP A 86 -2.61 -8.34 -3.07
CA ASP A 86 -1.59 -7.84 -2.12
C ASP A 86 -2.23 -6.85 -1.12
N ILE A 87 -3.38 -6.25 -1.44
CA ILE A 87 -4.13 -5.40 -0.51
C ILE A 87 -4.57 -6.15 0.76
N ASN A 88 -4.65 -7.49 0.71
CA ASN A 88 -5.00 -8.30 1.88
C ASN A 88 -3.94 -8.21 2.98
N GLU A 89 -2.67 -7.99 2.63
CA GLU A 89 -1.63 -7.75 3.65
C GLU A 89 -1.92 -6.46 4.42
N LEU A 90 -2.33 -5.40 3.73
CA LEU A 90 -2.73 -4.15 4.39
C LEU A 90 -4.06 -4.30 5.14
N LYS A 91 -4.99 -5.12 4.64
CA LYS A 91 -6.22 -5.48 5.37
C LYS A 91 -5.89 -6.14 6.70
N LEU A 92 -4.89 -7.02 6.75
CA LEU A 92 -4.44 -7.63 8.00
C LEU A 92 -3.84 -6.59 8.94
N VAL A 93 -3.03 -5.65 8.43
CA VAL A 93 -2.53 -4.53 9.23
C VAL A 93 -3.68 -3.72 9.85
N VAL A 94 -4.78 -3.49 9.13
CA VAL A 94 -5.87 -2.66 9.66
C VAL A 94 -6.86 -3.42 10.56
N LYS A 95 -7.24 -4.64 10.19
CA LYS A 95 -8.38 -5.36 10.80
C LYS A 95 -8.07 -6.81 11.23
N GLY A 96 -6.88 -7.33 10.93
CA GLY A 96 -6.55 -8.73 11.14
C GLY A 96 -5.50 -8.95 12.24
N PRO A 97 -5.39 -10.19 12.75
CA PRO A 97 -4.34 -10.53 13.69
C PRO A 97 -2.98 -10.41 12.99
N LEU A 98 -2.13 -9.54 13.51
CA LEU A 98 -0.79 -9.31 12.99
C LEU A 98 0.24 -9.49 14.11
N GLU A 99 1.29 -10.24 13.82
CA GLU A 99 2.44 -10.37 14.70
C GLU A 99 3.37 -9.15 14.50
N PRO A 100 3.58 -8.32 15.55
CA PRO A 100 4.41 -7.12 15.43
C PRO A 100 5.90 -7.47 15.41
N VAL A 101 6.69 -6.65 14.74
CA VAL A 101 8.16 -6.76 14.77
C VAL A 101 8.71 -5.76 15.79
N ILE A 102 9.17 -6.26 16.94
CA ILE A 102 9.74 -5.46 18.02
C ILE A 102 11.26 -5.53 17.97
N THR A 103 11.90 -4.45 17.52
CA THR A 103 13.37 -4.34 17.45
C THR A 103 13.99 -3.78 18.74
N ASP A 104 13.27 -2.91 19.44
CA ASP A 104 13.65 -2.37 20.74
C ASP A 104 12.40 -2.27 21.63
N ARG A 105 12.35 -3.14 22.63
CA ARG A 105 11.22 -3.25 23.55
C ARG A 105 11.03 -2.00 24.41
N ASN A 106 12.11 -1.38 24.86
CA ASN A 106 12.03 -0.18 25.70
C ASN A 106 11.47 0.98 24.90
N PHE A 107 11.94 1.14 23.66
CA PHE A 107 11.41 2.15 22.74
C PHE A 107 9.91 1.95 22.46
N THR A 108 9.47 0.72 22.16
CA THR A 108 8.06 0.48 21.83
C THR A 108 7.14 0.57 23.05
N ASP A 109 7.62 0.20 24.24
CA ASP A 109 6.86 0.40 25.49
C ASP A 109 6.67 1.90 25.78
N GLN A 110 7.72 2.74 25.67
CA GLN A 110 7.58 4.20 25.78
C GLN A 110 6.65 4.77 24.72
N ALA A 111 6.71 4.27 23.49
CA ALA A 111 5.81 4.69 22.42
C ALA A 111 4.35 4.32 22.72
N ALA A 112 4.10 3.16 23.34
CA ALA A 112 2.77 2.73 23.77
C ALA A 112 2.21 3.58 24.91
N GLU A 113 3.05 4.04 25.83
CA GLU A 113 2.66 4.93 26.94
C GLU A 113 2.25 6.32 26.44
N LEU A 114 2.87 6.79 25.36
CA LEU A 114 2.61 8.10 24.77
C LEU A 114 1.50 8.09 23.71
N LEU A 115 0.96 6.91 23.38
CA LEU A 115 -0.08 6.77 22.38
C LEU A 115 -1.37 7.45 22.85
N PRO A 116 -1.93 8.41 22.08
CA PRO A 116 -3.14 9.12 22.48
C PRO A 116 -4.37 8.22 22.36
N ASP A 117 -5.37 8.47 23.20
CA ASP A 117 -6.69 7.86 23.06
C ASP A 117 -7.35 8.27 21.73
N GLY A 118 -8.22 7.42 21.21
CA GLY A 118 -9.00 7.71 20.00
C GLY A 118 -10.13 8.74 20.24
N PRO A 119 -10.78 9.21 19.16
CA PRO A 119 -10.54 8.87 17.76
C PRO A 119 -9.31 9.58 17.18
N TRP A 120 -8.73 8.99 16.13
CA TRP A 120 -7.55 9.52 15.46
C TRP A 120 -7.86 10.15 14.11
N ASP A 121 -6.98 11.05 13.69
CA ASP A 121 -7.04 11.74 12.41
C ASP A 121 -5.64 11.85 11.75
N GLN A 122 -5.54 12.57 10.63
CA GLN A 122 -4.30 12.72 9.87
C GLN A 122 -3.18 13.43 10.65
N GLY A 123 -3.50 14.17 11.72
CA GLY A 123 -2.54 14.85 12.59
C GLY A 123 -1.95 13.95 13.67
N THR A 124 -2.69 12.92 14.10
CA THR A 124 -2.33 12.06 15.23
C THR A 124 -0.94 11.45 15.11
N TRP A 125 -0.57 10.91 13.94
CA TRP A 125 0.75 10.31 13.75
C TRP A 125 1.89 11.31 14.01
N LYS A 126 1.75 12.54 13.53
CA LYS A 126 2.77 13.58 13.70
C LYS A 126 2.89 14.02 15.16
N GLU A 127 1.76 14.21 15.82
CA GLU A 127 1.71 14.61 17.24
C GLU A 127 2.31 13.53 18.13
N TRP A 128 1.86 12.29 17.97
CA TRP A 128 2.36 11.15 18.73
C TRP A 128 3.86 10.91 18.50
N THR A 129 4.32 10.86 17.25
CA THR A 129 5.75 10.64 16.97
C THR A 129 6.64 11.80 17.44
N THR A 130 6.09 13.01 17.59
CA THR A 130 6.80 14.13 18.23
C THR A 130 6.98 13.87 19.72
N ALA A 131 5.93 13.44 20.42
CA ALA A 131 6.03 13.08 21.84
C ALA A 131 7.02 11.92 22.06
N VAL A 132 6.97 10.87 21.23
CA VAL A 132 7.92 9.75 21.29
C VAL A 132 9.35 10.22 21.08
N LYS A 133 9.58 11.11 20.11
CA LYS A 133 10.90 11.69 19.86
C LYS A 133 11.41 12.49 21.05
N ASP A 134 10.56 13.27 21.71
CA ASP A 134 10.98 14.13 22.81
C ASP A 134 11.38 13.32 24.05
N VAL A 135 10.74 12.17 24.29
CA VAL A 135 11.07 11.25 25.40
C VAL A 135 12.27 10.36 25.07
N THR A 136 12.32 9.77 23.86
CA THR A 136 13.35 8.79 23.47
C THR A 136 14.62 9.42 22.92
N GLY A 137 14.54 10.66 22.44
CA GLY A 137 15.59 11.32 21.65
C GLY A 137 15.77 10.77 20.22
N ALA A 138 15.00 9.74 19.82
CA ALA A 138 15.12 9.08 18.52
C ALA A 138 14.70 9.99 17.36
N LYS A 139 15.40 9.90 16.22
CA LYS A 139 15.14 10.74 15.03
C LYS A 139 15.31 9.96 13.74
N GLY A 140 14.65 10.44 12.68
CA GLY A 140 14.77 9.87 11.34
C GLY A 140 14.41 8.37 11.32
N ARG A 141 15.27 7.55 10.72
CA ARG A 141 15.04 6.09 10.63
C ARG A 141 14.89 5.42 11.99
N ALA A 142 15.64 5.86 13.00
CA ALA A 142 15.60 5.29 14.35
C ALA A 142 14.28 5.58 15.09
N LEU A 143 13.51 6.59 14.66
CA LEU A 143 12.17 6.87 15.18
C LEU A 143 11.11 6.13 14.38
N PHE A 144 11.12 6.29 13.05
CA PHE A 144 9.99 5.85 12.22
C PHE A 144 10.01 4.36 11.87
N MET A 145 11.20 3.76 11.70
CA MET A 145 11.29 2.35 11.31
C MET A 145 10.82 1.41 12.43
N PRO A 146 11.25 1.55 13.70
CA PRO A 146 10.75 0.70 14.77
C PRO A 146 9.24 0.86 15.00
N LEU A 147 8.70 2.09 14.91
CA LEU A 147 7.25 2.32 15.02
C LEU A 147 6.47 1.63 13.89
N ARG A 148 6.94 1.75 12.64
CA ARG A 148 6.30 1.07 11.51
C ARG A 148 6.33 -0.45 11.70
N GLN A 149 7.49 -1.01 12.03
CA GLN A 149 7.65 -2.45 12.23
C GLN A 149 6.76 -2.98 13.37
N ALA A 150 6.66 -2.23 14.46
CA ALA A 150 5.78 -2.59 15.56
C ALA A 150 4.30 -2.55 15.14
N ILE A 151 3.86 -1.54 14.37
CA ILE A 151 2.45 -1.39 14.00
C ILE A 151 2.02 -2.30 12.85
N THR A 152 2.89 -2.49 11.85
CA THR A 152 2.54 -3.10 10.57
C THR A 152 3.32 -4.37 10.27
N GLY A 153 4.35 -4.71 11.04
CA GLY A 153 5.23 -5.86 10.76
C GLY A 153 6.06 -5.71 9.47
N MET A 154 6.09 -4.52 8.86
CA MET A 154 6.69 -4.29 7.54
C MET A 154 7.76 -3.20 7.58
N ASP A 155 8.76 -3.30 6.69
CA ASP A 155 9.80 -2.28 6.53
C ASP A 155 9.34 -1.09 5.66
N HIS A 156 8.30 -1.29 4.86
CA HIS A 156 7.76 -0.33 3.90
C HIS A 156 6.24 -0.44 3.83
N GLY A 157 5.61 0.44 3.06
CA GLY A 157 4.16 0.45 2.86
C GLY A 157 3.62 1.88 2.79
N PRO A 158 2.30 2.04 2.98
CA PRO A 158 1.67 3.35 2.95
C PRO A 158 2.24 4.33 3.97
N GLU A 159 1.94 5.60 3.73
CA GLU A 159 2.24 6.69 4.65
C GLU A 159 1.48 6.47 5.98
N MET A 160 2.20 6.58 7.11
CA MET A 160 1.67 6.18 8.42
C MET A 160 0.61 7.15 8.96
N GLY A 161 0.69 8.45 8.66
CA GLY A 161 -0.34 9.42 9.02
C GLY A 161 -1.69 9.17 8.36
N SER A 162 -1.70 8.54 7.18
CA SER A 162 -2.91 8.12 6.49
C SER A 162 -3.39 6.74 6.94
N LEU A 163 -2.45 5.84 7.27
CA LEU A 163 -2.76 4.47 7.68
C LEU A 163 -3.23 4.37 9.14
N LEU A 164 -2.57 5.08 10.05
CA LEU A 164 -2.82 5.00 11.50
C LEU A 164 -4.31 5.22 11.85
N PRO A 165 -5.02 6.22 11.29
CA PRO A 165 -6.43 6.46 11.61
C PRO A 165 -7.39 5.35 11.19
N LEU A 166 -6.96 4.40 10.35
CA LEU A 166 -7.77 3.24 9.98
C LEU A 166 -7.68 2.12 11.01
N ILE A 167 -6.64 2.10 11.84
CA ILE A 167 -6.37 1.02 12.81
C ILE A 167 -6.98 1.43 14.16
N ASP A 168 -7.63 0.48 14.83
CA ASP A 168 -8.13 0.70 16.18
C ASP A 168 -6.96 1.04 17.15
N PRO A 169 -7.10 2.07 18.00
CA PRO A 169 -6.06 2.44 18.97
C PRO A 169 -5.60 1.31 19.87
N GLU A 170 -6.50 0.43 20.30
CA GLU A 170 -6.18 -0.71 21.16
C GLU A 170 -5.35 -1.76 20.42
N ILE A 171 -5.59 -1.96 19.12
CA ILE A 171 -4.77 -2.84 18.27
C ILE A 171 -3.34 -2.30 18.19
N VAL A 172 -3.18 -1.01 17.91
CA VAL A 172 -1.85 -0.38 17.83
C VAL A 172 -1.11 -0.48 19.16
N LYS A 173 -1.80 -0.18 20.28
CA LYS A 173 -1.22 -0.29 21.62
C LYS A 173 -0.79 -1.71 21.94
N ALA A 174 -1.63 -2.70 21.64
CA ALA A 174 -1.31 -4.11 21.82
C ALA A 174 -0.08 -4.53 21.01
N ARG A 175 -0.01 -4.10 19.75
CA ARG A 175 1.13 -4.37 18.86
C ARG A 175 2.42 -3.72 19.35
N LEU A 176 2.40 -2.47 19.81
CA LEU A 176 3.57 -1.81 20.42
C LEU A 176 4.07 -2.56 21.67
N GLN A 177 3.16 -3.20 22.41
CA GLN A 177 3.48 -4.07 23.55
C GLN A 177 3.92 -5.50 23.15
N GLY A 178 4.03 -5.78 21.85
CA GLY A 178 4.46 -7.07 21.31
C GLY A 178 3.38 -8.15 21.26
N LYS A 179 2.09 -7.78 21.35
CA LYS A 179 0.97 -8.74 21.27
C LYS A 179 0.50 -8.89 19.83
N VAL A 180 0.05 -10.09 19.48
CA VAL A 180 -0.69 -10.32 18.23
C VAL A 180 -2.04 -9.66 18.35
N ALA A 181 -2.33 -8.71 17.46
CA ALA A 181 -3.59 -7.97 17.40
C ALA A 181 -3.91 -7.52 15.99
#